data_AF-A0A8T5PVN9-F1
#
_entry.id   AF-A0A8T5PVN9-F1
#
_cell.length_a   1.000
_cell.length_b   1.000
_cell.length_c   1.000
_cell.angle_alpha   90.00
_cell.angle_beta   90.00
_cell.angle_gamma   90.00
#
_symmetry.space_group_name_H-M   'P 1'
#
loop_
_entity.id
_entity.type
_entity.pdbx_description
1 polymer ?
#
loop_
_entity_poly.entity_id
_entity_poly.type
_entity_poly.pdbx_seq_one_letter_code
_entity_poly.pdbx_strand_id
1 'polypeptide(L)'
;MEIYELFAGRRQKIEKMLQGNGHSMKLEQQAELRGAMCEIELFLKTLEHYHKTLPQPPEPQEDKFKTQKFEVSKFSLFNKRDK
;
A
#
# COMPACT_ATOMS: atom_id res chain seq x y z
N MET A 1 6.89 2.38 -3.54
CA MET A 1 5.42 2.20 -3.63
C MET A 1 5.06 2.30 -5.10
N GLU A 2 4.77 1.18 -5.76
CA GLU A 2 4.82 1.05 -7.24
C GLU A 2 3.92 2.04 -7.99
N ILE A 3 2.77 2.41 -7.41
CA ILE A 3 1.84 3.34 -8.04
C ILE A 3 2.43 4.77 -8.16
N TYR A 4 3.16 5.25 -7.15
CA TYR A 4 3.75 6.59 -7.20
C TYR A 4 4.81 6.70 -8.30
N GLU A 5 5.65 5.67 -8.43
CA GLU A 5 6.70 5.61 -9.43
C GLU A 5 6.12 5.56 -10.85
N LEU A 6 5.04 4.82 -11.06
CA LEU A 6 4.33 4.77 -12.34
C LEU A 6 3.82 6.14 -12.78
N PHE A 7 3.12 6.86 -11.89
CA PHE A 7 2.53 8.16 -12.21
C PHE A 7 3.58 9.27 -12.31
N ALA A 8 4.64 9.22 -11.50
CA ALA A 8 5.79 10.11 -11.63
C ALA A 8 6.49 9.93 -12.99
N GLY A 9 6.69 8.68 -13.43
CA GLY A 9 7.26 8.38 -14.74
C GLY A 9 6.38 8.88 -15.89
N ARG A 10 5.05 8.75 -15.79
CA ARG A 10 4.10 9.30 -16.76
C ARG A 10 4.19 10.83 -16.84
N ARG A 11 4.27 11.53 -15.69
CA ARG A 11 4.43 12.99 -15.66
C ARG A 11 5.69 13.43 -16.40
N GLN A 12 6.83 12.80 -16.12
CA GLN A 12 8.11 13.10 -16.77
C GLN A 12 8.06 12.85 -18.29
N LYS A 13 7.35 11.81 -18.74
CA LYS A 13 7.18 11.54 -20.17
C LYS A 13 6.39 12.65 -20.87
N ILE A 14 5.30 13.13 -20.27
CA ILE A 14 4.50 14.22 -20.83
C ILE A 14 5.31 15.53 -20.85
N GLU A 15 6.04 15.82 -19.78
CA GLU A 15 6.92 16.98 -19.70
C GLU A 15 7.96 17.00 -20.82
N LYS A 16 8.61 15.84 -21.10
CA LYS A 16 9.54 15.70 -22.23
C LYS A 16 8.85 15.90 -23.59
N MET A 17 7.62 15.43 -23.76
CA MET A 17 6.87 15.64 -25.01
C MET A 17 6.57 17.13 -25.24
N LEU A 18 6.17 17.84 -24.18
CA LEU A 18 5.89 19.28 -24.24
C LEU A 18 7.15 20.11 -24.47
N GLN A 19 8.29 19.73 -23.87
CA GLN A 19 9.57 20.44 -24.06
C GLN A 19 10.22 20.13 -25.41
N GLY A 20 10.19 18.88 -25.88
CA GLY A 20 10.87 18.44 -27.09
C GLY A 20 10.09 18.74 -28.38
N ASN A 21 8.76 18.61 -28.35
CA ASN A 21 7.91 18.76 -29.53
C ASN A 21 6.86 19.86 -29.39
N GLY A 22 6.86 20.63 -28.29
CA GLY A 22 5.83 21.63 -28.01
C GLY A 22 5.62 22.60 -29.18
N HIS A 23 6.68 23.04 -29.84
CA HIS A 23 6.59 23.98 -30.96
C HIS A 23 5.95 23.38 -32.23
N SER A 24 6.02 22.06 -32.40
CA SER A 24 5.47 21.35 -33.58
C SER A 24 4.11 20.71 -33.30
N MET A 25 3.65 20.71 -32.05
CA MET A 25 2.36 20.18 -31.64
C MET A 25 1.25 21.22 -31.83
N LYS A 26 0.08 20.75 -32.29
CA LYS A 26 -1.14 21.57 -32.31
C LYS A 26 -1.49 22.05 -30.90
N LEU A 27 -2.02 23.27 -30.80
CA LEU A 27 -2.37 23.89 -29.51
C LEU A 27 -3.34 23.03 -28.68
N GLU A 28 -4.32 22.39 -29.32
CA GLU A 28 -5.27 21.49 -28.67
C GLU A 28 -4.56 20.30 -28.00
N GLN A 29 -3.62 19.67 -28.70
CA GLN A 29 -2.85 18.54 -28.15
C GLN A 29 -1.94 19.00 -27.00
N GLN A 30 -1.38 20.22 -27.07
CA GLN A 30 -0.63 20.78 -25.94
C GLN A 30 -1.52 21.01 -24.72
N ALA A 31 -2.75 21.49 -24.93
CA ALA A 31 -3.71 21.69 -23.86
C ALA A 31 -4.13 20.35 -23.22
N GLU A 32 -4.38 19.32 -24.02
CA GLU A 32 -4.67 17.96 -23.55
C GLU A 32 -3.51 17.40 -22.69
N LEU A 33 -2.26 17.51 -23.17
CA LEU A 33 -1.09 17.06 -22.42
C LEU A 33 -0.91 17.82 -21.10
N ARG A 34 -1.13 19.14 -21.09
CA ARG A 34 -1.10 19.94 -19.86
C ARG A 34 -2.23 19.56 -18.90
N GLY A 35 -3.42 19.26 -19.42
CA GLY A 35 -4.55 18.73 -18.65
C GLY A 35 -4.19 17.41 -17.98
N ALA A 36 -3.65 16.46 -18.73
CA ALA A 36 -3.21 15.17 -18.21
C ALA A 36 -2.12 15.30 -17.12
N MET A 37 -1.19 16.26 -17.26
CA MET A 37 -0.22 16.55 -16.18
C MET A 37 -0.92 17.03 -14.90
N CYS A 38 -1.89 17.94 -15.02
CA CYS A 38 -2.64 18.45 -13.88
C CYS A 38 -3.40 17.33 -13.15
N GLU A 39 -4.07 16.45 -13.89
CA GLU A 39 -4.78 15.29 -13.34
C GLU A 39 -3.84 14.34 -12.58
N ILE A 40 -2.65 14.07 -13.12
CA ILE A 40 -1.63 13.25 -12.46
C ILE A 40 -1.18 13.90 -11.15
N GLU A 41 -0.95 15.21 -11.12
CA GLU A 41 -0.54 15.92 -9.90
C GLU A 41 -1.63 15.91 -8.84
N LEU A 42 -2.89 16.10 -9.24
CA LEU A 42 -4.04 16.01 -8.34
C LEU A 42 -4.16 14.60 -7.73
N PHE A 43 -4.01 13.57 -8.56
CA PHE A 43 -4.02 12.18 -8.10
C PHE A 43 -2.91 11.89 -7.08
N LEU A 44 -1.67 12.29 -7.37
CA LEU A 44 -0.53 12.06 -6.47
C LEU A 44 -0.71 12.79 -5.13
N LYS A 45 -1.19 14.04 -5.13
CA LYS A 45 -1.51 14.78 -3.89
C LYS A 45 -2.62 14.11 -3.09
N THR A 46 -3.63 13.58 -3.79
CA THR A 46 -4.74 12.85 -3.16
C THR A 46 -4.24 11.58 -2.50
N LEU A 47 -3.41 10.78 -3.18
CA LEU A 47 -2.77 9.62 -2.59
C LEU A 47 -1.93 9.99 -1.36
N GLU A 48 -1.12 11.05 -1.46
CA GLU A 48 -0.29 11.50 -0.34
C GLU A 48 -1.15 11.88 0.86
N HIS A 49 -2.26 12.57 0.62
CA HIS A 49 -3.24 12.91 1.65
C HIS A 49 -3.83 11.65 2.30
N TYR A 50 -4.33 10.71 1.50
CA TYR A 50 -4.86 9.44 2.01
C TYR A 50 -3.83 8.67 2.84
N HIS A 51 -2.57 8.60 2.40
CA HIS A 51 -1.51 7.92 3.15
C HIS A 51 -1.23 8.58 4.51
N LYS A 52 -1.43 9.89 4.64
CA LYS A 52 -1.24 10.62 5.90
C LYS A 52 -2.45 10.54 6.83
N THR A 53 -3.65 10.37 6.29
CA THR A 53 -4.92 10.39 7.05
C THR A 53 -5.53 9.02 7.29
N LEU A 54 -5.04 7.97 6.63
CA LEU A 54 -5.41 6.59 6.95
C LEU A 54 -5.01 6.30 8.41
N PRO A 55 -5.95 5.84 9.26
CA PRO A 55 -5.59 5.32 10.56
C PRO A 55 -4.62 4.17 10.33
N GLN A 56 -3.38 4.28 10.85
CA GLN A 56 -2.46 3.17 10.80
C GLN A 56 -3.14 1.99 11.51
N PRO A 57 -3.15 0.79 10.90
CA PRO A 57 -3.53 -0.39 11.65
C PRO A 57 -2.66 -0.39 12.92
N PRO A 58 -3.25 -0.56 14.11
CA PRO A 58 -2.45 -0.65 15.33
C PRO A 58 -1.35 -1.67 15.08
N GLU A 59 -0.09 -1.31 15.38
CA GLU A 59 1.02 -2.25 15.29
C GLU A 59 0.57 -3.56 15.94
N PRO A 60 0.82 -4.72 15.31
CA PRO A 60 0.58 -5.99 15.98
C PRO A 60 1.41 -5.95 17.26
N GLN A 61 0.75 -5.67 18.40
CA GLN A 61 1.31 -6.04 19.69
C GLN A 61 1.58 -7.52 19.53
N GLU A 62 2.86 -7.91 19.56
CA GLU A 62 3.22 -9.30 19.75
C GLU A 62 2.51 -9.72 21.02
N ASP A 63 1.37 -10.35 20.81
CA ASP A 63 0.51 -10.82 21.86
C ASP A 63 1.36 -11.84 22.59
N LYS A 64 1.90 -11.43 23.75
CA LYS A 64 2.59 -12.31 24.67
C LYS A 64 1.54 -13.23 25.29
N PHE A 65 0.87 -14.02 24.46
CA PHE A 65 0.30 -15.28 24.89
C PHE A 65 1.48 -16.12 25.36
N LYS A 66 1.79 -15.96 26.65
CA LYS A 66 2.51 -16.97 27.40
C LYS A 66 1.72 -18.26 27.19
N THR A 67 2.25 -19.13 26.33
CA THR A 67 1.81 -20.52 26.26
C THR A 67 2.06 -21.13 27.64
N GLN A 68 1.07 -21.07 28.52
CA GLN A 68 1.06 -21.86 29.75
C GLN A 68 1.09 -23.31 29.29
N LYS A 69 2.20 -23.99 29.56
CA LYS A 69 2.29 -25.42 29.35
C LYS A 69 1.31 -26.08 30.32
N PHE A 70 0.21 -26.62 29.79
CA PHE A 70 -0.61 -27.55 30.54
C PHE A 70 0.14 -28.87 30.62
N GLU A 71 0.74 -29.17 31.77
CA GLU A 71 1.15 -30.53 32.09
C GLU A 71 -0.10 -31.40 32.15
N VAL A 72 -0.21 -32.33 31.22
CA VAL A 72 -1.20 -33.39 31.29
C VAL A 72 -0.75 -34.35 32.39
N SER A 73 -1.24 -34.10 33.61
CA SER A 73 -1.07 -35.00 34.75
C SER A 73 -1.67 -36.36 34.38
N LYS A 74 -0.82 -37.40 34.31
CA LYS A 74 -1.24 -38.77 34.05
C LYS A 74 -2.07 -39.26 35.23
N PHE A 75 -3.39 -39.29 35.08
CA PHE A 75 -4.24 -40.07 35.97
C PHE A 75 -3.94 -41.55 35.76
N SER A 76 -3.12 -42.09 36.65
CA SER A 76 -2.87 -43.53 36.77
C SER A 76 -4.08 -44.17 37.46
N LEU A 77 -5.02 -44.70 36.68
CA LEU A 77 -6.14 -45.52 37.18
C LEU A 77 -5.74 -47.00 37.13
N PHE A 78 -4.95 -47.44 38.09
CA PHE A 78 -5.03 -48.83 38.54
C PHE A 78 -6.17 -48.93 39.55
N ASN A 79 -7.16 -49.77 39.29
CA ASN A 79 -7.73 -50.59 40.35
C ASN A 79 -8.41 -51.86 39.80
N LYS A 80 -7.78 -52.97 40.16
CA LYS A 80 -8.25 -54.35 40.36
C LYS A 80 -9.77 -54.58 40.25
N ARG A 81 -10.14 -55.65 39.56
CA ARG A 81 -11.20 -56.54 40.05
C ARG A 81 -10.92 -57.99 39.67
N ASP A 82 -10.53 -58.76 40.67
CA ASP A 82 -10.65 -60.20 40.73
C ASP A 82 -12.09 -60.64 40.50
N LYS A 83 -12.29 -61.63 39.62
CA LYS A 83 -13.23 -62.74 39.86
C LYS A 83 -12.93 -63.93 38.95
#